data_AF-A0A1G8NUA7-F1
#
_entry.id   AF-A0A1G8NUA7-F1
#
_cell.length_a   1.000
_cell.length_b   1.000
_cell.length_c   1.000
_cell.angle_alpha   90.00
_cell.angle_beta   90.00
_cell.angle_gamma   90.00
#
_symmetry.space_group_name_H-M   'P 1'
#
loop_
_entity.id
_entity.type
_entity.pdbx_description
1 polymer ?
#
loop_
_entity_poly.entity_id
_entity_poly.type
_entity_poly.pdbx_seq_one_letter_code
_entity_poly.pdbx_strand_id
1 'polypeptide(L)' 'MLGTANEIRVYHVSGNIEKHINHWLAANPTAAIIDIKFGCNADEALIIYKPGQ' A
#
# COMPACT_ATOMS: atom_id res chain seq x y z
N MET A 1 1.64 -1.52 29.57
CA MET A 1 1.26 -1.79 28.16
C MET A 1 2.42 -1.37 27.28
N LEU A 2 3.15 -2.32 26.72
CA LEU A 2 4.17 -2.04 25.70
C LEU A 2 3.42 -1.82 24.38
N GLY A 3 3.40 -0.58 23.90
CA GLY A 3 2.74 -0.23 22.64
C GLY A 3 3.35 -1.04 21.50
N THR A 4 2.56 -1.86 20.83
CA THR A 4 2.93 -2.51 19.59
C THR A 4 3.39 -1.44 18.61
N ALA A 5 4.65 -1.53 18.15
CA ALA A 5 5.12 -0.71 17.06
C ALA A 5 4.18 -0.96 15.87
N ASN A 6 3.38 0.05 15.50
CA ASN A 6 2.54 0.00 14.32
C ASN A 6 3.47 -0.09 13.10
N GLU A 7 3.76 -1.31 12.64
CA GLU A 7 4.64 -1.57 11.51
C GLU A 7 4.10 -0.87 10.27
N ILE A 8 4.92 -0.01 9.66
CA ILE A 8 4.62 0.60 8.37
C ILE A 8 5.19 -0.32 7.30
N ARG A 9 4.36 -0.72 6.34
CA ARG A 9 4.76 -1.54 5.20
C ARG A 9 4.68 -0.74 3.91
N VAL A 10 5.49 -1.16 2.94
CA VAL A 10 5.52 -0.59 1.59
C VAL A 10 5.27 -1.73 0.60
N TYR A 11 4.28 -1.55 -0.27
CA TYR A 11 3.98 -2.48 -1.34
C TYR A 11 4.23 -1.83 -2.69
N HIS A 12 5.09 -2.44 -3.49
CA HIS A 12 5.41 -1.96 -4.84
C HIS A 12 4.47 -2.57 -5.87
N VAL A 13 3.91 -1.74 -6.74
CA VAL A 13 3.12 -2.14 -7.90
C VAL A 13 3.76 -1.59 -9.17
N SER A 14 3.74 -2.38 -10.24
CA SER A 14 4.24 -1.99 -11.56
C SER A 14 3.28 -2.46 -12.67
N GLY A 15 3.27 -1.78 -13.81
CA GLY A 15 2.40 -2.06 -14.96
C GLY A 15 1.10 -1.26 -14.94
N ASN A 16 -0.05 -1.92 -15.10
CA ASN A 16 -1.35 -1.25 -15.03
C ASN A 16 -1.69 -0.89 -13.57
N ILE A 17 -1.16 0.25 -13.12
CA ILE A 17 -1.17 0.67 -11.71
C ILE A 17 -2.58 0.73 -11.12
N GLU A 18 -3.58 1.21 -11.86
CA GLU A 18 -4.95 1.31 -11.38
C GLU A 18 -5.52 -0.07 -11.05
N LYS A 19 -5.34 -1.04 -11.95
CA LYS A 19 -5.77 -2.42 -11.73
C LYS A 19 -5.05 -3.06 -10.54
N HIS A 20 -3.74 -2.84 -10.41
CA HIS A 20 -2.95 -3.42 -9.33
C HIS A 20 -3.27 -2.80 -7.97
N ILE A 21 -3.47 -1.49 -7.90
CA ILE A 21 -3.91 -0.80 -6.68
C ILE A 21 -5.30 -1.31 -6.27
N ASN A 22 -6.27 -1.35 -7.20
CA ASN A 22 -7.62 -1.84 -6.91
C ASN A 22 -7.61 -3.30 -6.42
N HIS A 23 -6.80 -4.16 -7.05
CA HIS A 23 -6.62 -5.55 -6.61
C HIS A 23 -6.03 -5.62 -5.20
N TRP A 24 -5.01 -4.81 -4.91
CA TRP A 24 -4.37 -4.78 -3.60
C TRP A 24 -5.33 -4.26 -2.50
N LEU A 25 -6.12 -3.22 -2.79
CA LEU A 25 -7.14 -2.69 -1.88
C LEU A 25 -8.19 -3.75 -1.51
N ALA A 26 -8.66 -4.50 -2.51
CA ALA A 26 -9.61 -5.59 -2.29
C ALA A 26 -9.01 -6.73 -1.46
N ALA A 27 -7.71 -7.01 -1.62
CA ALA A 27 -7.01 -8.05 -0.85
C ALA A 27 -6.64 -7.63 0.58
N ASN A 28 -6.57 -6.32 0.86
CA ASN A 28 -6.16 -5.77 2.15
C ASN A 28 -7.22 -4.81 2.73
N PRO A 29 -8.47 -5.28 2.96
CA PRO A 29 -9.58 -4.41 3.34
C PRO A 29 -9.42 -3.75 4.72
N THR A 30 -8.54 -4.29 5.58
CA THR A 30 -8.27 -3.77 6.91
C THR A 30 -7.02 -2.89 6.98
N ALA A 31 -6.28 -2.74 5.87
CA ALA A 31 -5.09 -1.90 5.82
C ALA A 31 -5.45 -0.41 5.87
N ALA A 32 -4.76 0.33 6.73
CA ALA A 32 -4.86 1.78 6.75
C ALA A 32 -3.79 2.37 5.82
N ILE A 33 -4.21 2.94 4.69
CA ILE A 33 -3.31 3.60 3.74
C ILE A 33 -2.81 4.90 4.36
N ILE A 34 -1.49 5.10 4.33
CA ILE A 34 -0.83 6.34 4.73
C ILE A 34 -0.63 7.25 3.51
N ASP A 35 -0.08 6.69 2.43
CA ASP A 35 0.25 7.43 1.21
C ASP A 35 0.38 6.48 0.01
N ILE A 36 0.19 7.01 -1.20
CA ILE A 36 0.48 6.30 -2.45
C ILE A 36 1.36 7.20 -3.32
N LYS A 37 2.59 6.75 -3.57
CA LYS A 37 3.55 7.50 -4.40
C LYS A 37 3.61 6.91 -5.80
N PHE A 38 3.39 7.73 -6.81
CA PHE A 38 3.51 7.32 -8.21
C PHE A 38 4.94 7.56 -8.70
N GLY A 39 5.51 6.56 -9.38
CA GLY A 39 6.82 6.64 -10.01
C GLY A 39 6.81 7.59 -11.21
N CYS A 40 8.01 8.08 -11.59
CA CYS A 40 8.18 9.05 -12.67
C CYS A 40 7.69 8.53 -14.04
N ASN A 41 7.67 7.21 -14.23
CA ASN A 41 7.33 6.58 -15.51
C ASN A 41 5.84 6.24 -15.64
N ALA A 42 4.97 6.68 -14.72
CA ALA A 42 3.52 6.37 -14.67
C ALA A 42 3.15 4.87 -14.55
N ASP A 43 4.13 3.98 -14.69
CA ASP A 43 3.93 2.52 -14.66
C ASP A 43 4.18 1.92 -13.28
N GLU A 44 4.56 2.72 -12.28
CA GLU A 44 4.95 2.24 -10.96
C GLU A 44 4.27 3.04 -9.85
N ALA A 45 3.94 2.38 -8.75
CA ALA A 45 3.53 3.06 -7.53
C ALA A 45 3.97 2.30 -6.27
N LEU A 46 4.08 3.03 -5.17
CA LEU A 46 4.36 2.52 -3.84
C LEU A 46 3.17 2.81 -2.94
N ILE A 47 2.56 1.77 -2.38
CA ILE A 47 1.49 1.88 -1.38
C ILE A 47 2.15 1.79 -0.01
N ILE A 48 2.07 2.86 0.77
CA ILE A 48 2.61 2.95 2.13
C ILE A 48 1.42 2.80 3.08
N TYR A 49 1.44 1.80 3.96
CA TYR A 49 0.27 1.43 4.76
C TYR A 49 0.64 0.83 6.11
N LYS A 50 -0.34 0.79 7.02
CA LYS A 50 -0.30 -0.05 8.22
C LYS A 50 -1.16 -1.29 7.98
N PRO A 51 -0.66 -2.51 8.23
CA PRO A 51 -1.49 -3.71 8.20
C PRO A 51 -2.65 -3.58 9.18
N GLY A 52 -3.84 -4.05 8.79
CA GLY A 52 -4.92 -4.24 9.76
C GLY A 52 -4.56 -5.32 10.77
N GLN A 53 -5.08 -5.19 11.99
CA GLN A 53 -4.95 -6.20 13.04
C GLN A 53 -5.81 -7.43 12.75
#